data_AF-F9UIY3-F1
#
_entry.id   AF-F9UIY3-F1
#
_cell.length_a   1.000
_cell.length_b   1.000
_cell.length_c   1.000
_cell.angle_alpha   90.00
_cell.angle_beta   90.00
_cell.angle_gamma   90.00
#
_symmetry.space_group_name_H-M   'P 1'
#
loop_
_entity.id
_entity.type
_entity.pdbx_description
1 polymer ?
#
loop_
_entity_poly.entity_id
_entity_poly.type
_entity_poly.pdbx_seq_one_letter_code
_entity_poly.pdbx_strand_id
1 'polypeptide(L)'
;MARAIADRFDLEEKVAWQHLAALSHQWRSAGLFDPPETAISSAPQIAASPDVSAPPAALLHWFCAGDRRVGLAVDDEYLARRLFDLLPSVERAAPTGSAADGHWLHLRGDSSAWRIIVDGCPGETGIGAEHALVETIGALIEIGCRAEERLLVVHGAGLSFDDRQALLLIAPGGSGKTTLAAALNAAGYGLLSDDVVPVEEDGALIALGTPLCVKAGSWSVLAACRPDLSNDSLTSNAFYLRRFL
;
A
#
# COMPACT_ATOMS: atom_id res chain seq x y z
N MET A 1 -19.32 11.04 -24.80
CA MET A 1 -18.39 10.39 -23.85
C MET A 1 -18.16 8.92 -24.18
N ALA A 2 -19.21 8.08 -24.26
CA ALA A 2 -19.07 6.66 -24.62
C ALA A 2 -18.31 6.41 -25.92
N ARG A 3 -18.63 7.13 -27.00
CA ARG A 3 -17.90 7.05 -28.27
C ARG A 3 -16.41 7.40 -28.16
N ALA A 4 -16.05 8.41 -27.36
CA ALA A 4 -14.66 8.78 -27.13
C ALA A 4 -13.88 7.70 -26.32
N ILE A 5 -14.57 6.98 -25.43
CA ILE A 5 -14.00 5.84 -24.69
C ILE A 5 -13.88 4.63 -25.62
N ALA A 6 -14.90 4.37 -26.43
CA ALA A 6 -14.90 3.31 -27.44
C ALA A 6 -13.72 3.46 -28.40
N ASP A 7 -13.54 4.66 -28.95
CA ASP A 7 -12.45 4.96 -29.89
C ASP A 7 -11.06 4.89 -29.22
N ARG A 8 -10.95 5.26 -27.94
CA ARG A 8 -9.65 5.27 -27.23
C ARG A 8 -9.20 3.89 -26.73
N PHE A 9 -10.14 3.00 -26.43
CA PHE A 9 -9.87 1.68 -25.86
C PHE A 9 -10.22 0.52 -26.80
N ASP A 10 -10.50 0.83 -28.07
CA ASP A 10 -10.87 -0.15 -29.11
C ASP A 10 -12.03 -1.07 -28.67
N LEU A 11 -13.06 -0.44 -28.09
CA LEU A 11 -14.27 -1.13 -27.62
C LEU A 11 -15.43 -0.85 -28.58
N GLU A 12 -16.36 -1.80 -28.71
CA GLU A 12 -17.66 -1.49 -29.31
C GLU A 12 -18.36 -0.41 -28.49
N GLU A 13 -18.95 0.60 -29.16
CA GLU A 13 -19.60 1.73 -28.49
C GLU A 13 -20.70 1.26 -27.50
N LYS A 14 -21.38 0.15 -27.83
CA LYS A 14 -22.37 -0.48 -26.96
C LYS A 14 -21.77 -0.98 -25.64
N VAL A 15 -20.57 -1.57 -25.67
CA VAL A 15 -19.85 -2.06 -24.50
C VAL A 15 -19.35 -0.88 -23.66
N ALA A 16 -18.80 0.15 -24.30
CA ALA A 16 -18.40 1.39 -23.61
C ALA A 16 -19.59 2.05 -22.90
N TRP A 17 -20.78 2.05 -23.52
CA TRP A 17 -22.01 2.51 -22.89
C TRP A 17 -22.43 1.67 -21.68
N GLN A 18 -22.34 0.34 -21.78
CA GLN A 18 -22.67 -0.55 -20.65
C GLN A 18 -21.74 -0.30 -19.47
N HIS A 19 -20.44 -0.12 -19.71
CA HIS A 19 -19.47 0.20 -18.66
C HIS A 19 -19.77 1.56 -18.02
N LEU A 20 -20.01 2.60 -18.83
CA LEU A 20 -20.37 3.93 -18.30
C LEU A 20 -21.68 3.90 -17.51
N ALA A 21 -22.68 3.14 -17.96
CA ALA A 21 -23.95 3.01 -17.27
C ALA A 21 -23.80 2.27 -15.94
N ALA A 22 -23.03 1.17 -15.91
CA ALA A 22 -22.74 0.43 -14.69
C ALA A 22 -21.97 1.29 -13.67
N LEU A 23 -20.96 2.02 -14.13
CA LEU A 23 -20.14 2.91 -13.30
C LEU A 23 -20.96 4.09 -12.76
N SER A 24 -21.80 4.70 -13.61
CA SER A 24 -22.72 5.77 -13.20
C SER A 24 -23.76 5.27 -12.20
N HIS A 25 -24.28 4.05 -12.39
CA HIS A 25 -25.18 3.42 -11.44
C HIS A 25 -24.48 3.18 -10.10
N GLN A 26 -23.27 2.62 -10.11
CA GLN A 26 -22.49 2.39 -8.89
C GLN A 26 -22.25 3.69 -8.12
N TRP A 27 -21.85 4.75 -8.82
CA TRP A 27 -21.61 6.06 -8.22
C TRP A 27 -22.90 6.69 -7.69
N ARG A 28 -24.04 6.55 -8.38
CA ARG A 28 -25.35 6.97 -7.86
C ARG A 28 -25.77 6.19 -6.63
N SER A 29 -25.60 4.86 -6.62
CA SER A 29 -25.89 4.04 -5.44
C SER A 29 -24.97 4.34 -4.26
N ALA A 30 -23.77 4.86 -4.52
CA ALA A 30 -22.83 5.32 -3.53
C ALA A 30 -23.03 6.80 -3.13
N GLY A 31 -24.03 7.51 -3.69
CA GLY A 31 -24.30 8.92 -3.39
C GLY A 31 -23.28 9.92 -3.95
N LEU A 32 -22.47 9.51 -4.94
CA LEU A 32 -21.41 10.35 -5.54
C LEU A 32 -21.92 11.28 -6.65
N PHE A 33 -23.14 11.05 -7.14
CA PHE A 33 -23.85 11.97 -8.02
C PHE A 33 -25.05 12.53 -7.27
N ASP A 34 -25.08 13.85 -7.11
CA ASP A 34 -26.12 14.61 -6.40
C ASP A 34 -26.29 14.17 -4.94
N PRO A 35 -25.37 14.60 -4.04
CA PRO A 35 -25.52 14.30 -2.62
C PRO A 35 -26.86 14.87 -2.14
N PRO A 36 -27.72 14.06 -1.47
CA PRO A 36 -28.92 14.61 -0.87
C PRO A 36 -28.52 15.71 0.11
N GLU A 37 -29.13 16.89 -0.01
CA GLU A 37 -28.85 18.06 0.82
C GLU A 37 -29.07 17.79 2.32
N THR A 38 -29.65 16.65 2.67
CA THR A 38 -29.73 16.10 4.01
C THR A 38 -29.74 14.58 3.96
N ALA A 39 -28.56 13.96 4.04
CA ALA A 39 -28.36 12.69 4.74
C ALA A 39 -26.86 12.40 4.82
N ILE A 40 -26.17 13.06 5.74
CA ILE A 40 -24.98 12.47 6.37
C ILE A 40 -25.52 11.27 7.15
N SER A 41 -25.67 10.13 6.47
CA SER A 41 -25.82 8.85 7.14
C SER A 41 -24.48 8.62 7.82
N SER A 42 -24.41 8.95 9.11
CA SER A 42 -23.26 8.62 9.94
C SER A 42 -22.95 7.16 9.74
N ALA A 43 -21.78 6.86 9.17
CA ALA A 43 -21.14 5.56 9.33
C ALA A 43 -21.27 5.14 10.80
N PRO A 44 -21.38 3.83 11.11
CA PRO A 44 -21.39 3.38 12.50
C PRO A 44 -20.23 4.06 13.22
N GLN A 45 -20.56 5.03 14.09
CA GLN A 45 -19.57 5.75 14.86
C GLN A 45 -19.00 4.72 15.81
N ILE A 46 -17.81 4.20 15.46
CA ILE A 46 -16.95 3.55 16.44
C ILE A 46 -16.83 4.56 17.57
N ALA A 47 -17.36 4.19 18.74
CA ALA A 47 -17.47 5.07 19.89
C ALA A 47 -16.13 5.77 20.12
N ALA A 48 -16.13 7.09 19.95
CA ALA A 48 -14.94 7.89 20.19
C ALA A 48 -14.60 7.85 21.68
N SER A 49 -13.60 7.05 22.03
CA SER A 49 -12.66 7.44 23.07
C SER A 49 -11.37 7.81 22.36
N PRO A 50 -10.92 9.09 22.41
CA PRO A 50 -9.80 9.56 21.64
C PRO A 50 -8.53 9.28 22.43
N ASP A 51 -8.18 8.01 22.61
CA ASP A 51 -6.81 7.73 23.02
C ASP A 51 -5.93 7.78 21.77
N VAL A 52 -5.63 9.02 21.41
CA VAL A 52 -4.77 9.46 20.33
C VAL A 52 -3.31 9.53 20.81
N SER A 53 -3.08 9.14 22.07
CA SER A 53 -1.74 9.02 22.60
C SER A 53 -0.93 7.96 21.87
N ALA A 54 0.38 8.18 21.83
CA ALA A 54 1.29 7.19 21.28
C ALA A 54 1.18 5.89 22.09
N PRO A 55 1.15 4.72 21.42
CA PRO A 55 1.20 3.45 22.13
C PRO A 55 2.49 3.37 22.96
N PRO A 56 2.47 2.65 24.10
CA PRO A 56 3.67 2.40 24.88
C PRO A 56 4.80 1.88 24.00
N ALA A 57 6.02 2.41 24.16
CA ALA A 57 7.17 2.06 23.32
C ALA A 57 7.47 0.54 23.29
N ALA A 58 7.09 -0.19 24.34
CA ALA A 58 7.23 -1.65 24.42
C ALA A 58 6.30 -2.43 23.45
N LEU A 59 5.25 -1.80 22.93
CA LEU A 59 4.33 -2.37 21.95
C LEU A 59 4.69 -2.00 20.51
N LEU A 60 5.66 -1.09 20.31
CA LEU A 60 6.06 -0.62 18.99
C LEU A 60 7.10 -1.54 18.37
N HIS A 61 6.81 -1.96 17.15
CA HIS A 61 7.71 -2.69 16.27
C HIS A 61 8.35 -1.69 15.29
N TRP A 62 9.67 -1.53 15.33
CA TRP A 62 10.36 -0.51 14.55
C TRP A 62 10.93 -1.05 13.25
N PHE A 63 10.76 -0.27 12.18
CA PHE A 63 11.37 -0.49 10.87
C PHE A 63 11.59 0.84 10.15
N CYS A 64 12.20 0.77 8.97
CA CYS A 64 12.37 1.91 8.08
C CYS A 64 11.36 1.84 6.91
N ALA A 65 10.65 2.93 6.67
CA ALA A 65 9.93 3.19 5.43
C ALA A 65 10.72 4.23 4.64
N GLY A 66 11.64 3.77 3.78
CA GLY A 66 12.66 4.65 3.21
C GLY A 66 13.73 5.03 4.24
N ASP A 67 14.01 6.33 4.33
CA ASP A 67 14.86 6.96 5.34
C ASP A 67 14.11 7.20 6.67
N ARG A 68 12.79 6.94 6.72
CA ARG A 68 11.96 7.25 7.89
C ARG A 68 11.87 6.08 8.84
N ARG A 69 12.14 6.35 10.10
CA ARG A 69 11.93 5.41 11.18
C ARG A 69 10.47 5.44 11.63
N VAL A 70 9.79 4.31 11.54
CA VAL A 70 8.37 4.16 11.87
C VAL A 70 8.19 3.05 12.90
N GLY A 71 7.49 3.35 13.99
CA GLY A 71 7.04 2.36 14.96
C GLY A 71 5.61 1.93 14.64
N LEU A 72 5.37 0.63 14.48
CA LEU A 72 4.03 0.09 14.27
C LEU A 72 3.53 -0.66 15.51
N ALA A 73 2.37 -0.28 16.02
CA ALA A 73 1.60 -1.05 16.98
C ALA A 73 0.34 -1.61 16.30
N VAL A 74 -0.04 -2.83 16.66
CA VAL A 74 -1.24 -3.51 16.16
C VAL A 74 -1.95 -4.17 17.33
N ASP A 75 -3.23 -3.87 17.53
CA ASP A 75 -4.01 -4.42 18.66
C ASP A 75 -4.28 -5.93 18.48
N ASP A 76 -4.53 -6.37 17.25
CA ASP A 76 -4.91 -7.74 16.91
C ASP A 76 -3.71 -8.59 16.48
N GLU A 77 -3.51 -9.74 17.13
CA GLU A 77 -2.37 -10.63 16.90
C GLU A 77 -2.35 -11.24 15.50
N TYR A 78 -3.53 -11.51 14.91
CA TYR A 78 -3.62 -12.05 13.57
C TYR A 78 -3.19 -11.02 12.53
N LEU A 79 -3.66 -9.77 12.63
CA LEU A 79 -3.23 -8.66 11.78
C LEU A 79 -1.73 -8.37 11.97
N ALA A 80 -1.25 -8.36 13.21
CA ALA A 80 0.16 -8.16 13.53
C ALA A 80 1.05 -9.19 12.83
N ARG A 81 0.72 -10.48 12.95
CA ARG A 81 1.47 -11.55 12.29
C ARG A 81 1.52 -11.36 10.78
N ARG A 82 0.38 -11.06 10.15
CA ARG A 82 0.31 -10.86 8.70
C ARG A 82 1.09 -9.64 8.23
N LEU A 83 1.06 -8.53 8.98
CA LEU A 83 1.85 -7.34 8.66
C LEU A 83 3.35 -7.61 8.79
N PHE A 84 3.79 -8.26 9.86
CA PHE A 84 5.21 -8.54 10.07
C PHE A 84 5.78 -9.62 9.13
N ASP A 85 4.93 -10.49 8.58
CA ASP A 85 5.32 -11.39 7.48
C ASP A 85 5.56 -10.61 6.16
N LEU A 86 4.90 -9.46 5.98
CA LEU A 86 5.01 -8.63 4.77
C LEU A 86 6.13 -7.60 4.84
N LEU A 87 6.37 -7.04 6.02
CA LEU A 87 7.35 -5.97 6.25
C LEU A 87 8.77 -6.55 6.43
N PRO A 88 9.82 -5.76 6.12
CA PRO A 88 11.21 -6.16 6.33
C PRO A 88 11.50 -6.48 7.80
N SER A 89 12.65 -7.13 8.06
CA SER A 89 13.01 -7.61 9.39
C SER A 89 12.90 -6.49 10.43
N VAL A 90 12.01 -6.71 11.39
CA VAL A 90 11.67 -5.75 12.44
C VAL A 90 12.73 -5.77 13.52
N GLU A 91 13.29 -4.61 13.86
CA GLU A 91 14.01 -4.48 15.12
C GLU A 91 13.00 -4.26 16.24
N ARG A 92 12.85 -5.26 17.13
CA ARG A 92 12.01 -5.16 18.34
C ARG A 92 12.60 -4.24 19.40
N ALA A 93 13.87 -3.87 19.29
CA ALA A 93 14.52 -3.06 20.30
C ALA A 93 14.02 -1.61 20.19
N ALA A 94 13.39 -1.13 21.26
CA ALA A 94 13.25 0.30 21.48
C ALA A 94 14.67 0.92 21.39
N PRO A 95 14.80 2.07 20.71
CA PRO A 95 16.10 2.70 20.60
C PRO A 95 16.55 3.11 21.99
N THR A 96 17.86 3.08 22.23
CA THR A 96 18.49 3.95 23.22
C THR A 96 18.37 5.39 22.72
N GLY A 97 17.19 5.98 22.87
CA GLY A 97 16.80 7.30 22.37
C GLY A 97 15.34 7.59 22.71
N SER A 98 14.96 8.87 22.81
CA SER A 98 13.58 9.25 23.08
C SER A 98 12.67 8.74 21.96
N ALA A 99 11.47 8.24 22.29
CA ALA A 99 10.42 7.90 21.32
C ALA A 99 9.95 9.13 20.49
N ALA A 100 10.50 10.32 20.73
CA ALA A 100 10.15 11.58 20.10
C ALA A 100 10.74 11.80 18.70
N ASP A 101 11.73 11.02 18.25
CA ASP A 101 12.47 11.29 17.00
C ASP A 101 12.04 10.41 15.81
N GLY A 102 10.83 9.86 15.81
CA GLY A 102 10.33 9.02 14.71
C GLY A 102 8.81 9.04 14.59
N HIS A 103 8.31 8.60 13.43
CA HIS A 103 6.87 8.43 13.20
C HIS A 103 6.35 7.20 13.92
N TRP A 104 5.07 7.19 14.26
CA TRP A 104 4.40 5.98 14.72
C TRP A 104 3.02 5.80 14.09
N LEU A 105 2.67 4.53 13.92
CA LEU A 105 1.45 4.05 13.32
C LEU A 105 0.79 3.06 14.29
N HIS A 106 -0.49 3.23 14.58
CA HIS A 106 -1.25 2.28 15.40
C HIS A 106 -2.47 1.78 14.64
N LEU A 107 -2.46 0.51 14.26
CA LEU A 107 -3.64 -0.21 13.79
C LEU A 107 -4.44 -0.69 15.00
N ARG A 108 -5.50 0.05 15.33
CA ARG A 108 -6.40 -0.24 16.44
C ARG A 108 -7.56 -1.13 15.99
N GLY A 109 -8.08 -1.95 16.90
CA GLY A 109 -9.21 -2.83 16.63
C GLY A 109 -8.78 -4.21 16.14
N ASP A 110 -9.63 -4.86 15.36
CA ASP A 110 -9.45 -6.26 14.99
C ASP A 110 -9.78 -6.54 13.52
N SER A 111 -9.73 -7.82 13.14
CA SER A 111 -10.04 -8.29 11.78
C SER A 111 -11.45 -7.94 11.27
N SER A 112 -12.37 -7.55 12.14
CA SER A 112 -13.74 -7.16 11.79
C SER A 112 -13.87 -5.64 11.61
N ALA A 113 -13.33 -4.84 12.52
CA ALA A 113 -13.40 -3.39 12.47
C ALA A 113 -12.13 -2.77 13.05
N TRP A 114 -11.58 -1.80 12.32
CA TRP A 114 -10.27 -1.26 12.62
C TRP A 114 -10.19 0.23 12.29
N ARG A 115 -9.18 0.89 12.84
CA ARG A 115 -8.79 2.25 12.50
C ARG A 115 -7.28 2.43 12.59
N ILE A 116 -6.75 3.33 11.78
CA ILE A 116 -5.35 3.69 11.78
C ILE A 116 -5.17 5.04 12.48
N ILE A 117 -4.10 5.17 13.26
CA ILE A 117 -3.67 6.43 13.88
C ILE A 117 -2.21 6.65 13.50
N VAL A 118 -1.90 7.80 12.89
CA VAL A 118 -0.54 8.18 12.48
C VAL A 118 -0.13 9.39 13.30
N ASP A 119 0.91 9.30 14.14
CA ASP A 119 1.42 10.42 14.95
C ASP A 119 0.34 11.17 15.76
N GLY A 120 -0.68 10.45 16.21
CA GLY A 120 -1.80 11.05 16.94
C GLY A 120 -2.77 11.81 16.03
N CYS A 121 -2.73 11.59 14.73
CA CYS A 121 -3.78 11.99 13.81
C CYS A 121 -4.62 10.76 13.46
N PRO A 122 -5.95 10.79 13.66
CA PRO A 122 -6.81 9.72 13.18
C PRO A 122 -6.72 9.65 11.66
N GLY A 123 -6.36 8.48 11.14
CA GLY A 123 -6.34 8.16 9.72
C GLY A 123 -7.58 7.35 9.32
N GLU A 124 -7.39 6.43 8.38
CA GLU A 124 -8.45 5.61 7.81
C GLU A 124 -9.14 4.69 8.82
N THR A 125 -10.40 4.38 8.54
CA THR A 125 -11.20 3.40 9.28
C THR A 125 -11.84 2.42 8.32
N GLY A 126 -12.01 1.18 8.74
CA GLY A 126 -12.54 0.17 7.84
C GLY A 126 -13.01 -1.10 8.51
N ILE A 127 -13.51 -1.99 7.67
CA ILE A 127 -14.02 -3.31 8.03
C ILE A 127 -13.22 -4.34 7.25
N GLY A 128 -12.92 -5.47 7.89
CA GLY A 128 -12.26 -6.61 7.26
C GLY A 128 -10.73 -6.53 7.31
N ALA A 129 -10.13 -7.70 7.56
CA ALA A 129 -8.69 -7.84 7.76
C ALA A 129 -7.84 -7.42 6.54
N GLU A 130 -8.24 -7.81 5.34
CA GLU A 130 -7.46 -7.49 4.12
C GLU A 130 -7.36 -5.99 3.90
N HIS A 131 -8.45 -5.27 4.12
CA HIS A 131 -8.46 -3.81 4.02
C HIS A 131 -7.55 -3.19 5.09
N ALA A 132 -7.56 -3.74 6.31
CA ALA A 132 -6.64 -3.30 7.37
C ALA A 132 -5.17 -3.41 6.95
N LEU A 133 -4.79 -4.52 6.31
CA LEU A 133 -3.42 -4.75 5.85
C LEU A 133 -3.01 -3.76 4.76
N VAL A 134 -3.86 -3.58 3.75
CA VAL A 134 -3.61 -2.69 2.61
C VAL A 134 -3.46 -1.25 3.09
N GLU A 135 -4.40 -0.76 3.90
CA GLU A 135 -4.41 0.62 4.38
C GLU A 135 -3.26 0.89 5.37
N THR A 136 -2.86 -0.12 6.15
CA THR A 136 -1.65 0.01 7.00
C THR A 136 -0.40 0.16 6.14
N ILE A 137 -0.24 -0.63 5.07
CA ILE A 137 0.89 -0.50 4.14
C ILE A 137 0.84 0.84 3.39
N GLY A 138 -0.36 1.29 2.99
CA GLY A 138 -0.58 2.60 2.39
C GLY A 138 -0.09 3.73 3.30
N ALA A 139 -0.48 3.72 4.57
CA ALA A 139 -0.01 4.71 5.54
C ALA A 139 1.52 4.71 5.71
N LEU A 140 2.17 3.54 5.65
CA LEU A 140 3.64 3.46 5.69
C LEU A 140 4.29 4.03 4.42
N ILE A 141 3.71 3.75 3.27
CA ILE A 141 4.13 4.34 1.99
C ILE A 141 4.03 5.86 2.05
N GLU A 142 2.91 6.40 2.55
CA GLU A 142 2.69 7.84 2.68
C GLU A 142 3.74 8.51 3.57
N ILE A 143 4.07 7.91 4.72
CA ILE A 143 5.15 8.40 5.59
C ILE A 143 6.49 8.44 4.83
N GLY A 144 6.82 7.39 4.07
CA GLY A 144 8.05 7.33 3.29
C GLY A 144 8.06 8.23 2.04
N CYS A 145 6.90 8.63 1.53
CA CYS A 145 6.75 9.37 0.27
C CYS A 145 6.53 10.88 0.44
N ARG A 146 6.38 11.41 1.65
CA ARG A 146 6.04 12.83 1.92
C ARG A 146 6.68 13.79 0.92
N ALA A 147 5.85 14.29 0.00
CA ALA A 147 6.33 14.89 -1.24
C ALA A 147 7.06 16.23 -1.01
N GLU A 148 6.79 16.92 0.10
CA GLU A 148 7.49 18.15 0.47
C GLU A 148 8.97 17.94 0.76
N GLU A 149 9.38 16.69 0.94
CA GLU A 149 10.73 16.27 1.35
C GLU A 149 11.38 15.34 0.31
N ARG A 150 10.78 15.26 -0.89
CA ARG A 150 11.26 14.50 -2.05
C ARG A 150 11.34 15.43 -3.25
N LEU A 151 12.26 15.15 -4.18
CA LEU A 151 12.25 15.84 -5.47
C LEU A 151 10.96 15.53 -6.24
N LEU A 152 10.59 14.25 -6.24
CA LEU A 152 9.35 13.74 -6.84
C LEU A 152 9.06 12.31 -6.34
N VAL A 153 7.83 11.86 -6.54
CA VAL A 153 7.41 10.47 -6.33
C VAL A 153 6.90 9.92 -7.66
N VAL A 154 7.54 8.88 -8.17
CA VAL A 154 7.19 8.27 -9.46
C VAL A 154 6.25 7.09 -9.26
N HIS A 155 5.14 7.06 -9.97
CA HIS A 155 4.34 5.84 -10.07
C HIS A 155 5.05 4.81 -10.97
N GLY A 156 5.63 3.78 -10.35
CA GLY A 156 6.58 2.89 -11.00
C GLY A 156 7.09 1.79 -10.08
N ALA A 157 8.14 1.10 -10.52
CA ALA A 157 8.88 0.17 -9.68
C ALA A 157 10.38 0.49 -9.75
N GLY A 158 11.04 0.48 -8.60
CA GLY A 158 12.46 0.78 -8.46
C GLY A 158 13.23 -0.47 -8.07
N LEU A 159 14.33 -0.74 -8.78
CA LEU A 159 15.26 -1.82 -8.46
C LEU A 159 16.69 -1.30 -8.38
N SER A 160 17.51 -1.86 -7.51
CA SER A 160 18.97 -1.68 -7.50
C SER A 160 19.64 -2.85 -8.22
N PHE A 161 20.64 -2.53 -9.03
CA PHE A 161 21.56 -3.53 -9.56
C PHE A 161 22.73 -3.76 -8.58
N ASP A 162 23.21 -2.67 -7.99
CA ASP A 162 24.22 -2.61 -6.94
C ASP A 162 24.00 -1.35 -6.08
N ASP A 163 24.93 -1.05 -5.18
CA ASP A 163 24.85 0.11 -4.27
C ASP A 163 24.91 1.48 -4.97
N ARG A 164 25.13 1.54 -6.29
CA ARG A 164 25.33 2.79 -7.06
C ARG A 164 24.39 2.96 -8.23
N GLN A 165 23.78 1.88 -8.71
CA GLN A 165 22.95 1.89 -9.90
C GLN A 165 21.56 1.35 -9.61
N ALA A 166 20.57 2.13 -10.02
CA ALA A 166 19.17 1.76 -9.92
C ALA A 166 18.45 1.88 -11.26
N LEU A 167 17.44 1.04 -11.43
CA LEU A 167 16.53 0.98 -12.55
C LEU A 167 15.15 1.45 -12.08
N LEU A 168 14.57 2.39 -12.82
CA LEU A 168 13.21 2.86 -12.61
C LEU A 168 12.32 2.42 -13.77
N LEU A 169 11.33 1.59 -13.48
CA LEU A 169 10.35 1.11 -14.43
C LEU A 169 9.13 2.03 -14.43
N ILE A 170 8.94 2.78 -15.52
CA ILE A 170 7.81 3.70 -15.70
C ILE A 170 7.01 3.29 -16.93
N ALA A 171 5.73 3.01 -16.71
CA ALA A 171 4.77 2.57 -17.73
C ALA A 171 3.35 2.69 -17.15
N PRO A 172 2.31 2.68 -17.99
CA PRO A 172 0.92 2.62 -17.53
C PRO A 172 0.61 1.45 -16.57
N GLY A 173 -0.50 1.56 -15.85
CA GLY A 173 -1.02 0.47 -15.03
C GLY A 173 -1.33 -0.77 -15.88
N GLY A 174 -0.96 -1.96 -15.38
CA GLY A 174 -1.19 -3.22 -16.12
C GLY A 174 -0.16 -3.55 -17.20
N SER A 175 0.83 -2.70 -17.47
CA SER A 175 1.88 -2.96 -18.46
C SER A 175 2.92 -4.02 -18.03
N GLY A 176 2.78 -4.61 -16.84
CA GLY A 176 3.69 -5.65 -16.34
C GLY A 176 4.91 -5.14 -15.56
N LYS A 177 4.94 -3.88 -15.09
CA LYS A 177 6.05 -3.32 -14.29
C LYS A 177 6.37 -4.18 -13.07
N THR A 178 5.37 -4.43 -12.24
CA THR A 178 5.48 -5.25 -11.04
C THR A 178 5.88 -6.68 -11.36
N THR A 179 5.38 -7.23 -12.49
CA THR A 179 5.79 -8.56 -12.99
C THR A 179 7.27 -8.58 -13.34
N LEU A 180 7.76 -7.58 -14.08
CA LEU A 180 9.18 -7.48 -14.44
C LEU A 180 10.05 -7.22 -13.21
N ALA A 181 9.62 -6.36 -12.28
CA ALA A 181 10.33 -6.11 -11.02
C ALA A 181 10.46 -7.39 -10.19
N ALA A 182 9.37 -8.17 -10.06
CA ALA A 182 9.40 -9.46 -9.37
C ALA A 182 10.39 -10.45 -10.02
N ALA A 183 10.44 -10.51 -11.35
CA ALA A 183 11.36 -11.38 -12.07
C ALA A 183 12.82 -10.94 -11.93
N LEU A 184 13.10 -9.64 -11.99
CA LEU A 184 14.45 -9.10 -11.80
C LEU A 184 14.92 -9.27 -10.36
N ASN A 185 14.06 -9.07 -9.37
CA ASN A 185 14.40 -9.37 -7.98
C ASN A 185 14.70 -10.85 -7.77
N ALA A 186 13.92 -11.75 -8.39
CA ALA A 186 14.24 -13.18 -8.40
C ALA A 186 15.61 -13.51 -9.05
N ALA A 187 16.09 -12.64 -9.94
CA ALA A 187 17.39 -12.73 -10.58
C ALA A 187 18.53 -12.04 -9.79
N GLY A 188 18.26 -11.52 -8.60
CA GLY A 188 19.25 -10.94 -7.69
C GLY A 188 19.32 -9.42 -7.64
N TYR A 189 18.42 -8.71 -8.33
CA TYR A 189 18.31 -7.25 -8.19
C TYR A 189 17.65 -6.91 -6.84
N GLY A 190 18.15 -5.89 -6.15
CA GLY A 190 17.53 -5.43 -4.91
C GLY A 190 16.23 -4.69 -5.21
N LEU A 191 15.10 -5.11 -4.64
CA LEU A 191 13.85 -4.37 -4.78
C LEU A 191 13.88 -3.13 -3.89
N LEU A 192 13.72 -1.94 -4.47
CA LEU A 192 13.65 -0.69 -3.72
C LEU A 192 12.20 -0.39 -3.31
N SER A 193 11.30 -0.37 -4.29
CA SER A 193 9.87 -0.14 -4.08
C SER A 193 9.04 -0.57 -5.31
N ASP A 194 7.77 -0.84 -5.10
CA ASP A 194 6.76 -1.09 -6.13
C ASP A 194 5.56 -0.16 -5.90
N ASP A 195 4.84 0.13 -6.98
CA ASP A 195 3.78 1.13 -7.09
C ASP A 195 4.24 2.59 -7.05
N VAL A 196 5.05 2.99 -6.05
CA VAL A 196 5.60 4.34 -5.93
C VAL A 196 7.08 4.32 -5.57
N VAL A 197 7.86 5.21 -6.18
CA VAL A 197 9.31 5.33 -5.95
C VAL A 197 9.65 6.79 -5.64
N PRO A 198 9.97 7.13 -4.38
CA PRO A 198 10.47 8.45 -4.03
C PRO A 198 11.87 8.67 -4.62
N VAL A 199 12.12 9.90 -5.06
CA VAL A 199 13.40 10.34 -5.63
C VAL A 199 13.91 11.54 -4.84
N GLU A 200 15.16 11.50 -4.44
CA GLU A 200 15.86 12.60 -3.74
C GLU A 200 16.31 13.70 -4.72
N GLU A 201 16.71 14.85 -4.19
CA GLU A 201 17.18 15.99 -5.00
C GLU A 201 18.39 15.66 -5.88
N ASP A 202 19.25 14.74 -5.44
CA ASP A 202 20.42 14.28 -6.18
C ASP A 202 20.09 13.16 -7.20
N GLY A 203 18.83 12.73 -7.26
CA GLY A 203 18.35 11.66 -8.14
C GLY A 203 18.42 10.26 -7.54
N ALA A 204 18.84 10.10 -6.28
CA ALA A 204 18.81 8.80 -5.60
C ALA A 204 17.37 8.28 -5.46
N LEU A 205 17.18 6.96 -5.64
CA LEU A 205 15.90 6.30 -5.41
C LEU A 205 15.85 5.79 -3.97
N ILE A 206 14.74 6.05 -3.27
CA ILE A 206 14.55 5.60 -1.89
C ILE A 206 13.89 4.22 -1.87
N ALA A 207 14.48 3.29 -1.12
CA ALA A 207 13.90 1.97 -0.88
C ALA A 207 12.83 2.03 0.22
N LEU A 208 11.55 1.95 -0.13
CA LEU A 208 10.47 1.95 0.86
C LEU A 208 10.38 0.64 1.65
N GLY A 209 10.96 -0.44 1.13
CA GLY A 209 10.91 -1.75 1.80
C GLY A 209 9.51 -2.35 1.85
N THR A 210 8.63 -1.97 0.91
CA THR A 210 7.25 -2.43 0.84
C THR A 210 7.13 -3.74 0.06
N PRO A 211 6.11 -4.57 0.36
CA PRO A 211 5.85 -5.79 -0.41
C PRO A 211 5.45 -5.46 -1.86
N LEU A 212 5.73 -6.37 -2.83
CA LEU A 212 5.21 -6.22 -4.20
C LEU A 212 3.71 -6.47 -4.23
N CYS A 213 3.01 -5.72 -5.09
CA CYS A 213 1.59 -5.86 -5.38
C CYS A 213 1.36 -6.68 -6.65
N VAL A 214 1.66 -7.97 -6.62
CA VAL A 214 1.58 -8.83 -7.82
C VAL A 214 0.13 -9.22 -8.11
N LYS A 215 -0.34 -8.98 -9.34
CA LYS A 215 -1.68 -9.40 -9.77
C LYS A 215 -1.71 -10.88 -10.13
N ALA A 216 -2.85 -11.54 -9.91
CA ALA A 216 -3.01 -12.97 -10.20
C ALA A 216 -2.64 -13.38 -11.63
N GLY A 217 -2.92 -12.52 -12.61
CA GLY A 217 -2.55 -12.75 -14.01
C GLY A 217 -1.03 -12.84 -14.27
N SER A 218 -0.19 -12.42 -13.32
CA SER A 218 1.27 -12.50 -13.41
C SER A 218 1.84 -13.83 -12.92
N TRP A 219 1.07 -14.66 -12.22
CA TRP A 219 1.59 -15.87 -11.57
C TRP A 219 2.16 -16.88 -12.56
N SER A 220 1.49 -17.12 -13.69
CA SER A 220 1.98 -18.06 -14.71
C SER A 220 3.29 -17.57 -15.35
N VAL A 221 3.42 -16.26 -15.56
CA VAL A 221 4.64 -15.63 -16.10
C VAL A 221 5.80 -15.77 -15.11
N LEU A 222 5.51 -15.63 -13.82
CA LEU A 222 6.50 -15.69 -12.75
C LEU A 222 6.80 -17.11 -12.26
N ALA A 223 6.02 -18.12 -12.63
CA ALA A 223 6.10 -19.46 -12.05
C ALA A 223 7.50 -20.10 -12.14
N ALA A 224 8.26 -19.81 -13.21
CA ALA A 224 9.59 -20.37 -13.40
C ALA A 224 10.64 -19.78 -12.45
N CYS A 225 10.52 -18.51 -12.09
CA CYS A 225 11.50 -17.82 -11.24
C CYS A 225 10.99 -17.56 -9.82
N ARG A 226 9.67 -17.64 -9.61
CA ARG A 226 8.96 -17.43 -8.34
C ARG A 226 7.86 -18.48 -8.13
N PRO A 227 8.24 -19.76 -7.99
CA PRO A 227 7.29 -20.85 -7.71
C PRO A 227 6.61 -20.70 -6.35
N ASP A 228 7.19 -19.90 -5.47
CA ASP A 228 6.67 -19.57 -4.15
C ASP A 228 5.33 -18.82 -4.22
N LEU A 229 5.01 -18.12 -5.33
CA LEU A 229 3.79 -17.32 -5.47
C LEU A 229 2.50 -18.15 -5.53
N SER A 230 2.59 -19.46 -5.82
CA SER A 230 1.42 -20.34 -5.89
C SER A 230 1.01 -20.93 -4.54
N ASN A 231 1.81 -20.78 -3.48
CA ASN A 231 1.75 -21.65 -2.30
C ASN A 231 1.23 -21.01 -1.00
N ASP A 232 1.00 -19.70 -0.93
CA ASP A 232 0.49 -19.07 0.29
C ASP A 232 -0.36 -17.83 -0.03
N SER A 233 -1.55 -17.69 0.55
CA SER A 233 -2.60 -16.78 0.07
C SER A 233 -2.81 -15.57 0.98
N LEU A 234 -2.25 -14.41 0.63
CA LEU A 234 -2.82 -13.10 0.97
C LEU A 234 -3.60 -12.61 -0.25
N THR A 235 -4.77 -13.20 -0.47
CA THR A 235 -5.64 -12.88 -1.60
C THR A 235 -6.54 -11.71 -1.25
N SER A 236 -6.17 -10.48 -1.62
CA SER A 236 -7.24 -9.50 -1.90
C SER A 236 -7.82 -9.80 -3.29
N ASN A 237 -9.09 -9.48 -3.52
CA ASN A 237 -9.76 -9.71 -4.82
C ASN A 237 -9.12 -8.98 -6.03
N ALA A 238 -7.98 -8.30 -5.87
CA ALA A 238 -7.27 -7.63 -6.96
C ALA A 238 -5.72 -7.74 -6.90
N PHE A 239 -5.10 -7.96 -5.74
CA PHE A 239 -3.64 -7.91 -5.56
C PHE A 239 -3.13 -8.91 -4.52
N TYR A 240 -1.91 -9.43 -4.75
CA TYR A 240 -1.15 -10.25 -3.83
C TYR A 240 0.00 -9.44 -3.24
N LEU A 241 0.07 -9.36 -1.91
CA LEU A 241 1.19 -8.77 -1.20
C LEU A 241 2.13 -9.88 -0.74
N ARG A 242 3.41 -9.78 -1.08
CA ARG A 242 4.44 -10.66 -0.52
C ARG A 242 5.66 -9.86 -0.11
N ARG A 243 6.34 -10.32 0.92
CA ARG A 243 7.69 -9.89 1.24
C ARG A 243 8.68 -10.42 0.21
N PHE A 244 9.61 -9.57 -0.20
CA PHE A 244 10.72 -9.89 -1.08
C PHE A 244 12.01 -9.56 -0.32
N LEU A 245 12.94 -10.52 -0.29
CA LEU A 245 14.27 -10.37 0.32
C LEU A 245 15.29 -10.00 -0.76
#